data_AF-A0A380G2L2-F1
#
_entry.id   AF-A0A380G2L2-F1
#
_cell.length_a   1.000
_cell.length_b   1.000
_cell.length_c   1.000
_cell.angle_alpha   90.00
_cell.angle_beta   90.00
_cell.angle_gamma   90.00
#
_symmetry.space_group_name_H-M   'P 1'
#
loop_
_entity.id
_entity.type
_entity.pdbx_description
1 polymer ?
#
loop_
_entity_poly.entity_id
_entity_poly.type
_entity_poly.pdbx_seq_one_letter_code
_entity_poly.pdbx_strand_id
1 'polypeptide(L)'
;MNRNTWIMGFMLFAMFFGAGNLIFPPKLGQDSGQYFWWAMIPFCLTGIGLPLLGVIVGAFDNRGYIGSLSKISPKFSMIFLIIIYLTIGPLFAIPRTGSTAFEMTVTPIAHTNSNIALFIFTLIYFLIVLYLCINPNKIVDRIGSLLTPLLLITILAMIIKGFVDFGGNSHSNGDANIYIHLR
;
A
#
# COMPACT_ATOMS: atom_id res chain seq x y z
N MET A 1 -12.74 20.26 16.55
CA MET A 1 -11.90 19.59 15.53
C MET A 1 -12.04 20.36 14.23
N ASN A 2 -10.94 20.89 13.68
CA ASN A 2 -11.01 21.77 12.49
C ASN A 2 -11.21 20.93 11.22
N ARG A 3 -11.79 21.53 10.16
CA ARG A 3 -11.95 20.90 8.84
C ARG A 3 -10.63 20.31 8.32
N ASN A 4 -9.51 20.98 8.60
CA ASN A 4 -8.17 20.54 8.21
C ASN A 4 -7.75 19.24 8.90
N THR A 5 -8.17 18.99 10.15
CA THR A 5 -7.85 17.74 10.86
C THR A 5 -8.50 16.54 10.18
N TRP A 6 -9.74 16.68 9.72
CA TRP A 6 -10.43 15.64 8.96
C TRP A 6 -9.79 15.38 7.61
N ILE A 7 -9.44 16.45 6.88
CA ILE A 7 -8.75 16.34 5.58
C ILE A 7 -7.41 15.64 5.73
N MET A 8 -6.60 16.03 6.73
CA MET A 8 -5.31 15.41 7.00
C MET A 8 -5.46 13.94 7.46
N GLY A 9 -6.48 13.63 8.27
CA GLY A 9 -6.79 12.26 8.68
C GLY A 9 -7.17 11.37 7.49
N PHE A 10 -8.03 11.86 6.60
CA PHE A 10 -8.39 11.15 5.38
C PHE A 10 -7.21 11.01 4.40
N MET A 11 -6.36 12.02 4.29
CA MET A 11 -5.14 11.95 3.48
C MET A 11 -4.18 10.88 4.03
N LEU A 12 -3.94 10.86 5.34
CA LEU A 12 -3.10 9.85 5.99
C LEU A 12 -3.71 8.45 5.82
N PHE A 13 -5.02 8.33 6.00
CA PHE A 13 -5.74 7.08 5.73
C PHE A 13 -5.51 6.64 4.28
N ALA A 14 -5.75 7.49 3.29
CA ALA A 14 -5.58 7.13 1.88
C ALA A 14 -4.13 6.77 1.52
N MET A 15 -3.15 7.43 2.16
CA MET A 15 -1.73 7.14 1.98
C MET A 15 -1.36 5.75 2.53
N PHE A 16 -1.87 5.38 3.70
CA PHE A 16 -1.59 4.09 4.33
C PHE A 16 -2.46 2.96 3.78
N PHE A 17 -3.69 3.22 3.34
CA PHE A 17 -4.61 2.22 2.80
C PHE A 17 -4.42 1.95 1.31
N GLY A 18 -3.31 2.42 0.71
CA GLY A 18 -3.02 2.29 -0.72
C GLY A 18 -3.06 0.84 -1.25
N ALA A 19 -2.77 0.67 -2.55
CA ALA A 19 -2.99 -0.59 -3.28
C ALA A 19 -2.45 -1.85 -2.56
N GLY A 20 -1.28 -1.78 -1.92
CA GLY A 20 -0.74 -2.90 -1.15
C GLY A 20 -1.63 -3.30 0.03
N ASN A 21 -2.03 -2.33 0.87
CA ASN A 21 -2.89 -2.60 2.02
C ASN A 21 -4.35 -2.84 1.66
N LEU A 22 -4.74 -2.68 0.39
CA LEU A 22 -6.05 -3.08 -0.12
C LEU A 22 -6.04 -4.51 -0.67
N ILE A 23 -4.94 -4.93 -1.29
CA ILE A 23 -4.83 -6.23 -1.96
C ILE A 23 -4.31 -7.32 -1.02
N PHE A 24 -3.28 -7.02 -0.22
CA PHE A 24 -2.59 -8.02 0.59
C PHE A 24 -3.41 -8.57 1.77
N PRO A 25 -4.10 -7.77 2.61
CA PRO A 25 -4.79 -8.32 3.76
C PRO A 25 -5.91 -9.31 3.39
N PRO A 26 -6.78 -9.03 2.38
CA PRO A 26 -7.77 -9.99 1.94
C PRO A 26 -7.15 -11.29 1.42
N LYS A 27 -6.05 -11.19 0.65
CA LYS A 27 -5.32 -12.36 0.13
C LYS A 27 -4.67 -13.16 1.26
N LEU A 28 -3.95 -12.50 2.16
CA LEU A 28 -3.30 -13.11 3.32
C LEU A 28 -4.34 -13.74 4.26
N GLY A 29 -5.48 -13.07 4.47
CA GLY A 29 -6.60 -13.61 5.24
C GLY A 29 -7.17 -14.89 4.63
N GLN A 30 -7.41 -14.88 3.31
CA GLN A 30 -7.87 -16.06 2.58
C GLN A 30 -6.86 -17.23 2.65
N ASP A 31 -5.57 -16.94 2.44
CA ASP A 31 -4.51 -17.96 2.45
C ASP A 31 -4.22 -18.50 3.86
N SER A 32 -4.43 -17.68 4.90
CA SER A 32 -4.18 -18.07 6.29
C SER A 32 -5.19 -19.05 6.87
N GLY A 33 -6.41 -19.12 6.31
CA GLY A 33 -7.50 -19.98 6.78
C GLY A 33 -7.68 -19.94 8.31
N GLN A 34 -7.53 -21.09 8.97
CA GLN A 34 -7.67 -21.21 10.43
C GLN A 34 -6.66 -20.39 11.26
N TYR A 35 -5.54 -19.99 10.68
CA TYR A 35 -4.49 -19.21 11.35
C TYR A 35 -4.63 -17.70 11.14
N PHE A 36 -5.82 -17.23 10.74
CA PHE A 36 -6.11 -15.83 10.46
C PHE A 36 -5.52 -14.84 11.48
N TRP A 37 -5.80 -15.02 12.76
CA TRP A 37 -5.31 -14.11 13.80
C TRP A 37 -3.78 -14.10 13.91
N TRP A 38 -3.14 -15.27 13.76
CA TRP A 38 -1.69 -15.39 13.78
C TRP A 38 -1.02 -14.77 12.55
N ALA A 39 -1.70 -14.71 11.41
CA ALA A 39 -1.22 -13.99 10.23
C ALA A 39 -1.49 -12.47 10.30
N MET A 40 -2.65 -12.07 10.83
CA MET A 40 -3.08 -10.66 10.84
C MET A 40 -2.40 -9.80 11.90
N ILE A 41 -2.14 -10.33 13.09
CA ILE A 41 -1.45 -9.57 14.16
C ILE A 41 -0.08 -9.06 13.72
N PRO A 42 0.86 -9.92 13.25
CA PRO A 42 2.17 -9.44 12.80
C PRO A 42 2.06 -8.55 11.56
N PHE A 43 1.09 -8.80 10.66
CA PHE A 43 0.80 -7.93 9.53
C PHE A 43 0.39 -6.52 10.00
N CYS A 44 -0.51 -6.40 10.97
CA CYS A 44 -0.94 -5.09 11.48
C CYS A 44 0.20 -4.35 12.19
N LEU A 45 1.01 -5.07 12.99
CA LEU A 45 2.14 -4.49 13.70
C LEU A 45 3.21 -3.95 12.73
N THR A 46 3.54 -4.71 11.69
CA THR A 46 4.63 -4.35 10.76
C THR A 46 4.15 -3.52 9.58
N GLY A 47 3.02 -3.86 8.98
CA GLY A 47 2.46 -3.21 7.79
C GLY A 47 1.73 -1.90 8.06
N ILE A 48 1.26 -1.67 9.30
CA ILE A 48 0.56 -0.44 9.68
C ILE A 48 1.28 0.26 10.84
N GLY A 49 1.66 -0.50 11.88
CA GLY A 49 2.28 0.05 13.09
C GLY A 49 3.61 0.76 12.81
N LEU A 50 4.57 0.10 12.15
CA LEU A 50 5.88 0.68 11.86
C LEU A 50 5.80 1.91 10.93
N PRO A 51 5.03 1.91 9.82
CA PRO A 51 4.84 3.11 9.00
C PRO A 51 4.23 4.28 9.78
N LEU A 52 3.25 4.01 10.65
CA LEU A 52 2.63 5.04 11.49
C LEU A 52 3.64 5.64 12.47
N LEU A 53 4.44 4.79 13.14
CA LEU A 53 5.55 5.25 14.00
C LEU A 53 6.55 6.10 13.22
N GLY A 54 6.87 5.71 11.97
CA GLY A 54 7.73 6.49 11.09
C GLY A 54 7.19 7.90 10.82
N VAL A 55 5.89 8.03 10.50
CA VAL A 55 5.26 9.34 10.31
C VAL A 55 5.27 10.17 11.59
N ILE A 56 4.99 9.56 12.74
CA ILE A 56 5.04 10.22 14.04
C ILE A 56 6.45 10.77 14.32
N VAL A 57 7.50 9.98 14.13
CA VAL A 57 8.90 10.41 14.30
C VAL A 57 9.28 11.55 13.34
N GLY A 58 8.77 11.52 12.11
CA GLY A 58 8.96 12.60 11.14
C GLY A 58 8.25 13.90 11.52
N ALA A 59 7.09 13.80 12.18
CA ALA A 59 6.30 14.94 12.62
C ALA A 59 6.83 15.60 13.91
N PHE A 60 7.55 14.86 14.76
CA PHE A 60 8.08 15.36 16.03
C PHE A 60 9.28 16.33 15.89
N ASP A 61 9.97 16.35 14.75
CA ASP A 61 11.12 17.21 14.53
C ASP A 61 10.81 18.33 13.52
N ASN A 62 11.13 19.57 13.87
CA ASN A 62 10.87 20.74 13.03
C ASN A 62 11.64 20.70 11.69
N ARG A 63 12.71 19.89 11.59
CA ARG A 63 13.46 19.64 10.35
C ARG A 63 13.06 18.32 9.68
N GLY A 64 11.94 17.73 10.11
CA GLY A 64 11.42 16.46 9.60
C GLY A 64 12.40 15.30 9.79
N TYR A 65 12.37 14.36 8.84
CA TYR A 65 13.23 13.17 8.87
C TYR A 65 14.73 13.50 8.91
N ILE A 66 15.16 14.55 8.21
CA ILE A 66 16.57 14.97 8.21
C ILE A 66 17.01 15.34 9.63
N GLY A 67 16.18 16.11 10.34
CA GLY A 67 16.39 16.50 11.74
C GLY A 67 16.48 15.30 12.67
N SER A 68 15.46 14.44 12.63
CA SER A 68 15.39 13.23 13.46
C SER A 68 16.61 12.32 13.28
N LEU A 69 17.04 12.08 12.03
CA LEU A 69 18.19 11.23 11.72
C LEU A 69 19.54 11.93 11.99
N SER A 70 19.60 13.27 11.88
CA SER A 70 20.85 14.01 12.12
C SER A 70 21.33 13.95 13.56
N LYS A 71 20.43 13.64 14.52
CA LYS A 71 20.77 13.39 15.93
C LYS A 71 21.69 12.17 16.10
N ILE A 72 21.65 11.21 15.18
CA ILE A 72 22.56 10.07 15.15
C ILE A 72 23.87 10.48 14.48
N SER A 73 23.78 10.94 13.23
CA SER A 73 24.91 11.52 12.48
C SER A 73 24.40 12.29 11.25
N PRO A 74 24.91 13.51 10.98
CA PRO A 74 24.50 14.29 9.81
C PRO A 74 24.78 13.59 8.47
N LYS A 75 25.90 12.87 8.35
CA LYS A 75 26.25 12.12 7.13
C LYS A 75 25.35 10.91 6.95
N PHE A 76 25.02 10.22 8.04
CA PHE A 76 24.10 9.08 8.02
C PHE A 76 22.71 9.50 7.54
N SER A 77 22.16 10.59 8.09
CA SER A 77 20.85 11.13 7.71
C SER A 77 20.73 11.36 6.19
N MET A 78 21.74 12.01 5.60
CA MET A 78 21.74 12.30 4.16
C MET A 78 21.82 11.02 3.31
N ILE A 79 22.77 10.13 3.60
CA ILE A 79 22.95 8.88 2.83
C ILE A 79 21.71 7.99 2.94
N PHE A 80 21.18 7.83 4.16
CA PHE A 80 20.01 6.99 4.40
C PHE A 80 18.76 7.52 3.68
N LEU A 81 18.54 8.83 3.69
CA LEU A 81 17.41 9.43 2.96
C LEU A 81 17.56 9.31 1.45
N ILE A 82 18.78 9.44 0.91
CA ILE A 82 19.03 9.21 -0.52
C ILE A 82 18.66 7.76 -0.88
N ILE A 83 19.09 6.78 -0.07
CA ILE A 83 18.76 5.37 -0.29
C ILE A 83 17.25 5.16 -0.24
N ILE A 84 16.55 5.74 0.74
CA ILE A 84 15.09 5.67 0.84
C ILE A 84 14.44 6.26 -0.41
N TYR A 85 14.83 7.46 -0.83
CA TYR A 85 14.26 8.10 -2.01
C TYR A 85 14.48 7.30 -3.29
N LEU A 86 15.67 6.74 -3.48
CA LEU A 86 15.96 5.87 -4.63
C LEU A 86 15.15 4.57 -4.60
N THR A 87 15.01 3.96 -3.42
CA THR A 87 14.24 2.73 -3.22
C THR A 87 12.75 2.95 -3.47
N ILE A 88 12.18 4.02 -2.91
CA ILE A 88 10.77 4.37 -3.12
C ILE A 88 10.54 4.74 -4.58
N GLY A 89 11.38 5.60 -5.14
CA GLY A 89 11.22 6.16 -6.48
C GLY A 89 11.57 5.14 -7.58
N PRO A 90 12.70 5.32 -8.28
CA PRO A 90 13.00 4.60 -9.51
C PRO A 90 13.39 3.13 -9.33
N LEU A 91 13.94 2.74 -8.18
CA LEU A 91 14.60 1.43 -8.08
C LEU A 91 13.68 0.28 -7.69
N PHE A 92 12.63 0.53 -6.90
CA PHE A 92 11.85 -0.58 -6.33
C PHE A 92 10.35 -0.31 -6.23
N ALA A 93 9.92 0.58 -5.33
CA ALA A 93 8.51 0.62 -4.95
C ALA A 93 7.60 1.05 -6.10
N ILE A 94 7.90 2.17 -6.78
CA ILE A 94 7.07 2.63 -7.89
C ILE A 94 7.04 1.60 -9.05
N PRO A 95 8.17 1.08 -9.58
CA PRO A 95 8.14 0.03 -10.60
C PRO A 95 7.32 -1.20 -10.18
N ARG A 96 7.46 -1.65 -8.92
CA ARG A 96 6.73 -2.81 -8.40
C ARG A 96 5.23 -2.57 -8.36
N THR A 97 4.77 -1.35 -8.06
CA THR A 97 3.32 -1.04 -8.11
C THR A 97 2.76 -1.17 -9.53
N GLY A 98 3.51 -0.73 -10.55
CA GLY A 98 3.09 -0.86 -11.95
C GLY A 98 2.96 -2.31 -12.40
N SER A 99 3.95 -3.16 -12.07
CA SER A 99 3.88 -4.59 -12.40
C SER A 99 2.77 -5.31 -11.64
N THR A 100 2.58 -4.98 -10.36
CA THR A 100 1.50 -5.57 -9.54
C THR A 100 0.12 -5.15 -10.07
N ALA A 101 -0.03 -3.89 -10.51
CA ALA A 101 -1.27 -3.44 -11.14
C ALA A 101 -1.59 -4.22 -12.43
N PHE A 102 -0.57 -4.54 -13.24
CA PHE A 102 -0.73 -5.40 -14.43
C PHE A 102 -1.19 -6.81 -14.04
N GLU A 103 -0.47 -7.46 -13.11
CA GLU A 103 -0.76 -8.82 -12.64
C GLU A 103 -2.18 -8.95 -12.06
N MET A 104 -2.64 -7.94 -11.34
CA MET A 104 -3.94 -7.98 -10.65
C MET A 104 -5.12 -7.58 -11.54
N THR A 105 -4.88 -6.89 -12.67
CA THR A 105 -5.96 -6.39 -13.54
C THR A 105 -5.95 -7.04 -14.92
N VAL A 106 -4.82 -7.05 -15.62
CA VAL A 106 -4.75 -7.48 -17.01
C VAL A 106 -4.59 -9.00 -17.11
N THR A 107 -3.70 -9.60 -16.32
CA THR A 107 -3.46 -11.05 -16.34
C THR A 107 -4.76 -11.87 -16.14
N PRO A 108 -5.64 -11.59 -15.16
CA PRO A 108 -6.86 -12.37 -14.99
C PRO A 108 -7.91 -12.16 -16.07
N ILE A 109 -7.92 -11.00 -16.75
CA ILE A 109 -8.93 -10.65 -17.76
C ILE A 109 -8.51 -11.07 -19.17
N ALA A 110 -7.25 -10.78 -19.53
CA ALA A 110 -6.71 -11.01 -20.87
C ALA A 110 -6.00 -12.37 -21.01
N HIS A 111 -5.87 -13.14 -19.92
CA HIS A 111 -5.15 -14.42 -19.85
C HIS A 111 -3.77 -14.40 -20.51
N THR A 112 -3.10 -13.24 -20.50
CA THR A 112 -1.88 -12.98 -21.25
C THR A 112 -0.79 -12.47 -20.31
N ASN A 113 0.33 -13.20 -20.25
CA ASN A 113 1.56 -12.80 -19.54
C ASN A 113 2.69 -12.40 -20.50
N SER A 114 2.33 -11.83 -21.65
CA SER A 114 3.33 -11.39 -22.63
C SER A 114 4.11 -10.19 -22.11
N ASN A 115 5.45 -10.23 -22.25
CA ASN A 115 6.34 -9.11 -21.93
C ASN A 115 5.97 -7.84 -22.70
N ILE A 116 5.44 -7.98 -23.92
CA ILE A 116 4.94 -6.85 -24.71
C ILE A 116 3.72 -6.20 -24.04
N ALA A 117 2.79 -7.01 -23.53
CA ALA A 117 1.58 -6.51 -22.87
C ALA A 117 1.93 -5.79 -21.55
N LEU A 118 2.88 -6.35 -20.79
CA LEU A 118 3.41 -5.71 -19.58
C LEU A 118 4.07 -4.36 -19.91
N PHE A 119 4.88 -4.30 -20.97
CA PHE A 119 5.54 -3.06 -21.37
C PHE A 119 4.53 -1.97 -21.77
N ILE A 120 3.53 -2.31 -22.58
CA ILE A 120 2.49 -1.36 -23.01
C ILE A 120 1.68 -0.88 -21.80
N PHE A 121 1.25 -1.79 -20.92
CA PHE A 121 0.48 -1.42 -19.73
C PHE A 121 1.29 -0.52 -18.80
N THR A 122 2.54 -0.88 -18.50
CA THR A 122 3.40 -0.08 -17.61
C THR A 122 3.68 1.29 -18.21
N LEU A 123 3.91 1.39 -19.52
CA LEU A 123 4.05 2.67 -20.21
C LEU A 123 2.82 3.56 -20.02
N ILE A 124 1.61 3.03 -20.26
CA ILE A 124 0.35 3.77 -20.08
C ILE A 124 0.15 4.15 -18.60
N TYR A 125 0.38 3.22 -17.68
CA TYR A 125 0.29 3.44 -16.24
C TYR A 125 1.18 4.62 -15.80
N PHE A 126 2.44 4.62 -16.22
CA PHE A 126 3.39 5.67 -15.89
C PHE A 126 3.07 7.01 -16.55
N LEU A 127 2.51 7.03 -17.75
CA LEU A 127 2.02 8.27 -18.39
C LEU A 127 0.86 8.89 -17.61
N ILE A 128 -0.07 8.07 -17.13
CA ILE A 128 -1.18 8.54 -16.28
C ILE A 128 -0.64 9.07 -14.95
N VAL A 129 0.27 8.34 -14.30
CA VAL A 129 0.94 8.78 -13.07
C VAL A 129 1.65 10.12 -13.30
N LEU A 130 2.42 10.25 -14.39
CA LEU A 130 3.11 11.48 -14.74
C LEU A 130 2.13 12.65 -14.93
N TYR A 131 1.05 12.43 -15.67
CA TYR A 131 0.00 13.43 -15.87
C TYR A 131 -0.63 13.90 -14.55
N LEU A 132 -0.87 12.98 -13.61
CA LEU A 132 -1.39 13.31 -12.29
C LEU A 132 -0.38 14.10 -11.45
N CYS A 133 0.91 13.79 -11.58
CA CYS A 133 1.99 14.42 -10.82
C CYS A 133 2.44 15.79 -11.33
N ILE A 134 2.19 16.13 -12.61
CA ILE A 134 2.56 17.44 -13.20
C ILE A 134 1.97 18.63 -12.43
N ASN A 135 0.85 18.45 -11.72
CA ASN A 135 0.20 19.49 -10.93
C ASN A 135 0.28 19.22 -9.42
N PRO A 136 1.42 19.45 -8.76
CA PRO A 136 1.65 19.09 -7.36
C PRO A 136 0.69 19.76 -6.37
N ASN A 137 0.29 21.01 -6.65
CA ASN A 137 -0.67 21.76 -5.82
C ASN A 137 -2.04 21.07 -5.74
N LYS A 138 -2.40 20.24 -6.72
CA LYS A 138 -3.66 19.50 -6.74
C LYS A 138 -3.51 18.07 -6.22
N ILE A 139 -2.29 17.59 -5.92
CA ILE A 139 -2.09 16.20 -5.47
C ILE A 139 -2.75 15.97 -4.12
N VAL A 140 -2.53 16.87 -3.15
CA VAL A 140 -3.15 16.77 -1.82
C VAL A 140 -4.68 16.77 -1.92
N ASP A 141 -5.23 17.70 -2.70
CA ASP A 141 -6.67 17.80 -2.93
C ASP A 141 -7.23 16.56 -3.66
N ARG A 142 -6.52 16.05 -4.67
CA ARG A 142 -6.90 14.82 -5.41
C ARG A 142 -6.84 13.58 -4.52
N ILE A 143 -5.83 13.47 -3.65
CA ILE A 143 -5.72 12.34 -2.72
C ILE A 143 -6.91 12.34 -1.75
N GLY A 144 -7.17 13.48 -1.12
CA GLY A 144 -8.26 13.61 -0.14
C GLY A 144 -9.65 13.49 -0.76
N SER A 145 -9.91 14.19 -1.87
CA SER A 145 -11.26 14.29 -2.46
C SER A 145 -11.63 13.16 -3.43
N LEU A 146 -10.64 12.52 -4.08
CA LEU A 146 -10.90 11.48 -5.09
C LEU A 146 -10.46 10.09 -4.60
N LEU A 147 -9.21 9.95 -4.13
CA LEU A 147 -8.68 8.64 -3.73
C LEU A 147 -9.37 8.10 -2.49
N THR A 148 -9.59 8.94 -1.47
CA THR A 148 -10.23 8.52 -0.22
C THR A 148 -11.63 7.92 -0.42
N PRO A 149 -12.58 8.58 -1.12
CA PRO A 149 -13.90 7.97 -1.35
C PRO A 149 -13.81 6.72 -2.22
N LEU A 150 -12.94 6.70 -3.24
CA LEU A 150 -12.72 5.51 -4.06
C LEU A 150 -12.22 4.31 -3.23
N LEU A 151 -11.26 4.55 -2.33
CA LEU A 151 -10.76 3.56 -1.38
C LEU A 151 -11.86 3.02 -0.48
N LEU A 152 -12.66 3.91 0.14
CA LEU A 152 -13.77 3.50 1.01
C LEU A 152 -14.83 2.68 0.27
N ILE A 153 -15.20 3.08 -0.95
CA ILE A 153 -16.13 2.34 -1.79
C ILE A 153 -15.57 0.95 -2.12
N THR A 154 -14.28 0.86 -2.43
CA THR A 154 -13.62 -0.41 -2.76
C THR A 154 -13.58 -1.34 -1.55
N ILE A 155 -13.24 -0.82 -0.37
CA ILE A 155 -13.28 -1.58 0.89
C ILE A 155 -14.70 -2.10 1.17
N LEU A 156 -15.72 -1.25 1.02
CA LEU A 156 -17.12 -1.65 1.21
C LEU A 156 -17.51 -2.75 0.24
N ALA A 157 -17.15 -2.61 -1.05
CA ALA A 157 -17.41 -3.61 -2.07
C ALA A 157 -16.71 -4.95 -1.75
N MET A 158 -15.47 -4.91 -1.26
CA MET A 158 -14.74 -6.12 -0.84
C MET A 158 -15.38 -6.79 0.36
N ILE A 159 -15.85 -6.02 1.35
CA ILE A 159 -16.56 -6.56 2.52
C ILE A 159 -17.85 -7.26 2.07
N ILE A 160 -18.66 -6.58 1.26
CA ILE A 160 -19.92 -7.14 0.74
C ILE A 160 -19.64 -8.43 -0.05
N LYS A 161 -18.67 -8.40 -0.98
CA LYS A 161 -18.26 -9.58 -1.75
C LYS A 161 -17.80 -10.72 -0.83
N GLY A 162 -16.99 -10.42 0.18
CA GLY A 162 -16.54 -11.40 1.17
C GLY A 162 -17.69 -12.06 1.91
N PHE A 163 -18.70 -11.30 2.34
CA PHE A 163 -19.90 -11.86 2.98
C PHE A 163 -20.73 -12.72 2.03
N VAL A 164 -20.85 -12.33 0.75
CA VAL A 164 -21.59 -13.11 -0.25
C VAL A 164 -20.88 -14.43 -0.57
N ASP A 165 -19.55 -14.38 -0.78
CA ASP A 165 -18.75 -15.56 -1.16
C ASP A 165 -18.56 -16.54 0.01
N PHE A 166 -18.40 -16.04 1.25
CA PHE A 166 -18.01 -16.85 2.41
C PHE A 166 -19.07 -16.95 3.51
N GLY A 167 -20.18 -16.22 3.44
CA GLY A 167 -21.20 -16.20 4.48
C GLY A 167 -21.97 -17.52 4.70
N GLY A 168 -21.79 -18.50 3.81
CA GLY A 168 -22.48 -19.81 3.86
C GLY A 168 -21.58 -21.05 3.97
N ASN A 169 -20.25 -20.92 3.99
CA ASN A 169 -19.33 -22.07 3.92
C ASN A 169 -18.52 -22.25 5.21
N SER A 170 -18.34 -23.50 5.64
CA SER A 170 -17.46 -23.88 6.76
C SER A 170 -16.01 -23.41 6.53
N HIS A 171 -15.33 -23.06 7.63
CA HIS A 171 -13.94 -22.60 7.69
C HIS A 171 -13.05 -23.20 6.57
N SER A 172 -12.55 -22.34 5.69
CA SER A 172 -11.57 -22.71 4.67
C SER A 172 -10.37 -23.38 5.35
N ASN A 173 -10.09 -24.64 5.02
CA ASN A 173 -8.87 -25.32 5.46
C ASN A 173 -7.68 -24.50 4.94
N GLY A 174 -6.94 -23.87 5.86
CA GLY A 174 -5.77 -23.09 5.51
C GLY A 174 -4.70 -23.96 4.87
N ASP A 175 -3.89 -23.38 3.99
CA ASP A 175 -2.87 -24.11 3.26
C ASP A 175 -1.74 -24.53 4.22
N ALA A 176 -1.81 -25.78 4.71
CA ALA A 176 -0.92 -26.28 5.77
C ALA A 176 0.57 -26.27 5.36
N ASN A 177 0.85 -26.29 4.05
CA ASN A 177 2.22 -26.24 3.51
C ASN A 177 2.95 -24.91 3.80
N ILE A 178 2.24 -23.81 4.05
CA ILE A 178 2.85 -22.52 4.41
C ILE A 178 3.46 -22.58 5.83
N TYR A 179 2.89 -23.40 6.73
CA TYR A 179 3.30 -23.48 8.13
C TYR A 179 4.31 -24.60 8.43
N ILE A 180 4.39 -25.63 7.59
CA ILE A 180 5.27 -26.79 7.80
C ILE A 180 6.76 -26.46 7.57
N HIS A 181 7.08 -25.43 6.78
CA HIS A 181 8.46 -25.01 6.52
C HIS A 181 9.08 -24.09 7.60
N LEU A 182 8.36 -23.81 8.69
CA LEU A 182 8.84 -23.01 9.83
C LEU A 182 9.34 -23.85 11.02
N ARG A 183 9.60 -25.15 10.83
CA ARG A 183 10.14 -26.04 11.85
C ARG A 183 11.54 -26.55 11.51
#